data_AF-A0A917ZH60-F1
#
_entry.id   AF-A0A917ZH60-F1
#
_cell.length_a   1.000
_cell.length_b   1.000
_cell.length_c   1.000
_cell.angle_alpha   90.00
_cell.angle_beta   90.00
_cell.angle_gamma   90.00
#
_symmetry.space_group_name_H-M   'P 1'
#
loop_
_entity.id
_entity.type
_entity.pdbx_description
1 polymer ?
#
loop_
_entity_poly.entity_id
_entity_poly.type
_entity_poly.pdbx_seq_one_letter_code
_entity_poly.pdbx_strand_id
1 'polypeptide(L)'
;MLYVFGFERIGVVVSDLYFVDPEPDKGQEGPERGVRLEVRMLRQGQLKGSIYSARPIEVDQPVWRVDLLESVAGQPGSFDRTHHHPTFTGWEPGSRVFERELSGDPLGWLAARLTDLDGVLERAGIERDDVIAADVAELRASAPEILDSVERLLTRVRKGELGRAPTDEADSVRASWL
;
A
#
# COMPACT_ATOMS: atom_id res chain seq x y z
N MET A 1 8.97 -1.49 -8.22
CA MET A 1 9.66 -2.44 -7.32
C MET A 1 8.66 -2.88 -6.26
N LEU A 2 8.57 -4.17 -5.96
CA LEU A 2 7.57 -4.72 -5.02
C LEU A 2 8.26 -5.35 -3.80
N TYR A 3 7.80 -4.99 -2.61
CA TYR A 3 8.04 -5.72 -1.38
C TYR A 3 6.75 -6.43 -0.94
N VAL A 4 6.89 -7.66 -0.43
CA VAL A 4 5.79 -8.44 0.13
C VAL A 4 6.24 -8.98 1.48
N PHE A 5 5.54 -8.60 2.54
CA PHE A 5 5.66 -9.18 3.87
C PHE A 5 4.46 -10.09 4.07
N GLY A 6 4.71 -11.38 4.29
CA GLY A 6 3.65 -12.36 4.48
C GLY A 6 3.67 -12.97 5.86
N PHE A 7 2.49 -12.97 6.47
CA PHE A 7 2.15 -13.72 7.68
C PHE A 7 1.27 -14.92 7.26
N GLU A 8 0.53 -15.53 8.17
CA GLU A 8 -0.26 -16.74 7.85
C GLU A 8 -1.43 -16.43 6.91
N ARG A 9 -2.20 -15.38 7.20
CA ARG A 9 -3.39 -14.93 6.44
C ARG A 9 -3.39 -13.46 6.07
N ILE A 10 -2.52 -12.65 6.65
CA ILE A 10 -2.34 -11.24 6.32
C ILE A 10 -1.05 -11.04 5.57
N GLY A 11 -1.06 -10.14 4.59
CA GLY A 11 0.13 -9.69 3.88
C GLY A 11 0.16 -8.17 3.79
N VAL A 12 1.37 -7.62 3.76
CA VAL A 12 1.60 -6.20 3.45
C VAL A 12 2.39 -6.13 2.15
N VAL A 13 1.84 -5.45 1.16
CA VAL A 13 2.51 -5.21 -0.12
C VAL A 13 2.82 -3.74 -0.28
N VAL A 14 4.01 -3.45 -0.79
CA VAL A 14 4.50 -2.08 -0.94
C VAL A 14 5.18 -1.92 -2.30
N SER A 15 4.78 -0.92 -3.07
CA SER A 15 5.40 -0.60 -4.36
C SER A 15 5.48 0.91 -4.58
N ASP A 16 6.47 1.33 -5.35
CA ASP A 16 6.42 2.65 -5.98
C ASP A 16 5.28 2.73 -7.01
N LEU A 17 4.76 3.94 -7.17
CA LEU A 17 3.65 4.25 -8.06
C LEU A 17 3.94 5.53 -8.83
N TYR A 18 3.59 5.52 -10.12
CA TYR A 18 3.28 6.70 -10.90
C TYR A 18 1.83 6.61 -11.38
N PHE A 19 1.05 7.66 -11.16
CA PHE A 19 -0.39 7.66 -11.36
C PHE A 19 -0.85 8.94 -12.06
N VAL A 20 -1.75 8.80 -13.01
CA VAL A 20 -2.47 9.91 -13.65
C VAL A 20 -3.95 9.59 -13.57
N ASP A 21 -4.67 10.41 -12.80
CA ASP A 21 -6.11 10.34 -12.69
C ASP A 21 -6.74 11.02 -13.93
N PRO A 22 -7.56 10.32 -14.73
CA PRO A 22 -8.25 10.95 -15.84
C PRO A 22 -9.36 11.90 -15.39
N GLU A 23 -9.86 11.77 -14.15
CA GLU A 23 -10.94 12.57 -13.59
C GLU A 23 -10.52 13.15 -12.21
N PRO A 24 -9.47 13.98 -12.16
CA PRO A 24 -8.94 14.47 -10.89
C PRO A 24 -9.93 15.40 -10.20
N ASP A 25 -10.00 15.29 -8.87
CA ASP A 25 -10.63 16.31 -8.04
C ASP A 25 -9.93 17.66 -8.21
N LYS A 26 -10.67 18.74 -7.96
CA LYS A 26 -10.11 20.09 -8.01
C LYS A 26 -8.89 20.21 -7.09
N GLY A 27 -7.78 20.66 -7.65
CA GLY A 27 -6.51 20.79 -6.95
C GLY A 27 -5.70 19.50 -6.90
N GLN A 28 -6.17 18.39 -7.48
CA GLN A 28 -5.48 17.10 -7.66
C GLN A 28 -5.07 16.84 -9.12
N GLU A 29 -5.03 17.88 -9.94
CA GLU A 29 -4.72 17.74 -11.35
C GLU A 29 -3.25 17.37 -11.60
N GLY A 30 -3.05 16.58 -12.64
CA GLY A 30 -1.74 16.19 -13.13
C GLY A 30 -1.19 14.91 -12.52
N PRO A 31 0.03 14.51 -12.93
CA PRO A 31 0.60 13.25 -12.49
C PRO A 31 1.05 13.27 -11.03
N GLU A 32 0.88 12.13 -10.37
CA GLU A 32 1.30 11.85 -9.01
C GLU A 32 2.34 10.73 -9.00
N ARG A 33 3.21 10.75 -7.98
CA ARG A 33 4.15 9.66 -7.73
C ARG A 33 4.34 9.44 -6.25
N GLY A 34 4.84 8.27 -5.88
CA GLY A 34 5.15 7.97 -4.49
C GLY A 34 5.14 6.49 -4.21
N VAL A 35 4.64 6.12 -3.03
CA VAL A 35 4.59 4.73 -2.58
C VAL A 35 3.19 4.36 -2.17
N ARG A 36 2.72 3.23 -2.67
CA ARG A 36 1.48 2.59 -2.24
C ARG A 36 1.81 1.42 -1.31
N LEU A 37 1.10 1.36 -0.19
CA LEU A 37 1.07 0.21 0.71
C LEU A 37 -0.35 -0.33 0.77
N GLU A 38 -0.48 -1.66 0.74
CA GLU A 38 -1.76 -2.32 1.00
C GLU A 38 -1.60 -3.43 2.02
N VAL A 39 -2.56 -3.53 2.93
CA VAL A 39 -2.81 -4.75 3.71
C VAL A 39 -3.78 -5.60 2.90
N ARG A 40 -3.42 -6.87 2.69
CA ARG A 40 -4.16 -7.83 1.87
C ARG A 40 -4.35 -9.14 2.62
N MET A 41 -5.35 -9.90 2.22
CA MET A 41 -5.47 -11.30 2.63
C MET A 41 -4.44 -12.14 1.85
N LEU A 42 -3.70 -13.00 2.54
CA LEU A 42 -2.87 -14.03 1.93
C LEU A 42 -3.60 -15.36 1.87
N ARG A 43 -3.36 -16.11 0.79
CA ARG A 43 -3.83 -17.48 0.65
C ARG A 43 -2.70 -18.38 0.20
N GLN A 44 -2.57 -19.52 0.87
CA GLN A 44 -1.71 -20.59 0.40
C GLN A 44 -2.42 -21.35 -0.74
N GLY A 45 -1.79 -21.38 -1.91
CA GLY A 45 -2.30 -22.11 -3.05
C GLY A 45 -2.13 -23.62 -2.92
N GLN A 46 -2.91 -24.37 -3.71
CA GLN A 46 -2.77 -25.82 -3.81
C GLN A 46 -1.39 -26.23 -4.38
N LEU A 47 -0.83 -27.31 -3.84
CA LEU A 47 0.40 -27.93 -4.34
C LEU A 47 0.21 -28.36 -5.80
N LYS A 48 1.13 -27.96 -6.68
CA LYS A 48 1.00 -28.17 -8.13
C LYS A 48 1.64 -29.46 -8.64
N GLY A 49 2.38 -30.16 -7.79
CA GLY A 49 3.07 -31.40 -8.16
C GLY A 49 3.26 -32.32 -6.96
N SER A 50 4.43 -32.95 -6.88
CA SER A 50 4.79 -33.83 -5.76
C SER A 50 4.97 -33.05 -4.45
N ILE A 51 5.18 -33.79 -3.35
CA ILE A 51 5.48 -33.22 -2.02
C ILE A 51 6.68 -32.27 -2.00
N TYR A 52 7.56 -32.33 -3.00
CA TYR A 52 8.75 -31.46 -3.11
C TYR A 52 8.51 -30.21 -3.98
N SER A 53 7.32 -30.07 -4.57
CA SER A 53 7.02 -28.92 -5.42
C SER A 53 6.77 -27.66 -4.59
N ALA A 54 7.13 -26.50 -5.15
CA ALA A 54 6.76 -25.22 -4.57
C ALA A 54 5.24 -25.07 -4.54
N ARG A 55 4.73 -24.40 -3.50
CA ARG A 55 3.33 -24.00 -3.41
C ARG A 55 3.17 -22.55 -3.87
N PRO A 56 2.14 -22.23 -4.67
CA PRO A 56 1.80 -20.85 -4.95
C PRO A 56 1.44 -20.11 -3.65
N ILE A 57 1.75 -18.83 -3.62
CA ILE A 57 1.34 -17.89 -2.56
C ILE A 57 0.56 -16.79 -3.25
N GLU A 58 -0.68 -16.58 -2.84
CA GLU A 58 -1.58 -15.60 -3.44
C GLU A 58 -1.70 -14.39 -2.52
N VAL A 59 -1.35 -13.21 -3.05
CA VAL A 59 -1.63 -11.93 -2.40
C VAL A 59 -2.97 -11.42 -2.90
N ASP A 60 -4.01 -11.75 -2.15
CA ASP A 60 -5.41 -11.68 -2.57
C ASP A 60 -6.07 -10.37 -2.13
N GLN A 61 -7.36 -10.42 -1.76
CA GLN A 61 -8.24 -9.28 -1.53
C GLN A 61 -7.61 -8.16 -0.68
N PRO A 62 -7.72 -6.89 -1.13
CA PRO A 62 -7.29 -5.74 -0.37
C PRO A 62 -8.22 -5.47 0.82
N VAL A 63 -7.61 -5.12 1.95
CA VAL A 63 -8.28 -4.78 3.19
C VAL A 63 -8.16 -3.29 3.46
N TRP A 64 -6.97 -2.75 3.27
CA TRP A 64 -6.63 -1.35 3.53
C TRP A 64 -5.54 -0.90 2.60
N ARG A 65 -5.61 0.36 2.13
CA ARG A 65 -4.61 0.95 1.24
C ARG A 65 -4.20 2.32 1.72
N VAL A 66 -2.91 2.60 1.63
CA VAL A 66 -2.31 3.90 1.91
C VAL A 66 -1.51 4.34 0.70
N ASP A 67 -1.75 5.56 0.26
CA ASP A 67 -1.09 6.20 -0.86
C ASP A 67 -0.25 7.37 -0.30
N LEU A 68 1.06 7.15 -0.22
CA LEU A 68 2.05 8.17 0.18
C LEU A 68 2.56 8.88 -1.06
N LEU A 69 1.70 9.73 -1.63
CA LEU A 69 1.92 10.35 -2.94
C LEU A 69 2.21 11.85 -2.83
N GLU A 70 2.84 12.35 -3.88
CA GLU A 70 3.12 13.76 -4.14
C GLU A 70 2.84 14.10 -5.60
N SER A 71 2.55 15.37 -5.87
CA SER A 71 2.52 15.89 -7.24
C SER A 71 3.89 15.79 -7.89
N VAL A 72 3.95 15.27 -9.13
CA VAL A 72 5.20 15.18 -9.91
C VAL A 72 5.76 16.55 -10.26
N ALA A 73 4.89 17.54 -10.47
CA ALA A 73 5.28 18.93 -10.73
C ALA A 73 5.62 19.71 -9.45
N GLY A 74 5.31 19.16 -8.28
CA GLY A 74 5.49 19.78 -6.98
C GLY A 74 6.90 19.62 -6.40
N GLN A 75 7.08 20.08 -5.17
CA GLN A 75 8.30 19.88 -4.42
C GLN A 75 8.43 18.40 -4.01
N PRO A 76 9.56 17.73 -4.30
CA PRO A 76 9.80 16.38 -3.80
C PRO A 76 9.79 16.31 -2.27
N GLY A 77 9.12 15.30 -1.72
CA GLY A 77 8.86 15.11 -0.30
C GLY A 77 7.70 15.93 0.26
N SER A 78 6.85 16.54 -0.59
CA SER A 78 5.73 17.38 -0.13
C SER A 78 4.55 16.61 0.47
N PHE A 79 4.35 15.36 0.03
CA PHE A 79 3.24 14.50 0.48
C PHE A 79 1.83 15.12 0.29
N ASP A 80 1.70 16.06 -0.64
CA ASP A 80 0.49 16.85 -0.90
C ASP A 80 -0.66 16.06 -1.54
N ARG A 81 -0.43 14.78 -1.85
CA ARG A 81 -1.42 13.81 -2.36
C ARG A 81 -1.65 12.63 -1.43
N THR A 82 -1.11 12.68 -0.21
CA THR A 82 -1.18 11.54 0.70
C THR A 82 -2.62 11.32 1.18
N HIS A 83 -3.10 10.08 1.04
CA HIS A 83 -4.42 9.66 1.48
C HIS A 83 -4.43 8.16 1.80
N HIS A 84 -5.54 7.68 2.33
CA HIS A 84 -5.76 6.25 2.49
C HIS A 84 -7.20 5.87 2.15
N HIS A 85 -7.41 4.57 1.94
CA HIS A 85 -8.69 3.95 1.70
C HIS A 85 -8.98 2.96 2.84
N PRO A 86 -9.84 3.35 3.80
CA PRO A 86 -10.14 2.51 4.96
C PRO A 86 -10.88 1.20 4.64
N THR A 87 -11.56 1.15 3.49
CA THR A 87 -12.44 0.04 3.10
C THR A 87 -12.39 -0.21 1.60
N PHE A 88 -12.81 -1.42 1.21
CA PHE A 88 -12.90 -1.89 -0.17
C PHE A 88 -14.25 -2.54 -0.43
N THR A 89 -14.73 -2.45 -1.67
CA THR A 89 -15.81 -3.29 -2.20
C THR A 89 -15.23 -4.24 -3.23
N GLY A 90 -14.98 -5.49 -2.82
CA GLY A 90 -14.23 -6.44 -3.65
C GLY A 90 -12.79 -5.94 -3.86
N TRP A 91 -12.45 -5.62 -5.10
CA TRP A 91 -11.12 -5.09 -5.47
C TRP A 91 -11.07 -3.57 -5.60
N GLU A 92 -12.23 -2.91 -5.54
CA GLU A 92 -12.32 -1.47 -5.73
C GLU A 92 -12.18 -0.74 -4.39
N PRO A 93 -11.27 0.25 -4.28
CA PRO A 93 -11.13 1.04 -3.07
C PRO A 93 -12.38 1.92 -2.85
N GLY A 94 -12.72 2.16 -1.58
CA GLY A 94 -13.68 3.22 -1.22
C GLY A 94 -13.15 4.62 -1.50
N SER A 95 -13.83 5.66 -1.02
CA SER A 95 -13.41 7.05 -1.19
C SER A 95 -12.03 7.33 -0.58
N ARG A 96 -11.30 8.31 -1.16
CA ARG A 96 -10.05 8.82 -0.59
C ARG A 96 -10.34 9.51 0.76
N VAL A 97 -9.59 9.15 1.79
CA VAL A 97 -9.62 9.82 3.09
C VAL A 97 -8.31 10.58 3.29
N PHE A 98 -8.43 11.88 3.45
CA PHE A 98 -7.32 12.80 3.71
C PHE A 98 -7.31 13.16 5.19
N GLU A 99 -6.24 12.78 5.90
CA GLU A 99 -6.04 13.13 7.30
C GLU A 99 -4.87 14.11 7.43
N ARG A 100 -5.05 15.14 8.25
CA ARG A 100 -4.01 16.16 8.45
C ARG A 100 -2.76 15.56 9.09
N GLU A 101 -2.95 14.61 9.99
CA GLU A 101 -1.88 13.84 10.65
C GLU A 101 -1.08 13.02 9.62
N LEU A 102 -1.78 12.38 8.68
CA LEU A 102 -1.18 11.61 7.60
C LEU A 102 -0.34 12.50 6.68
N SER A 103 -0.85 13.66 6.25
CA SER A 103 -0.05 14.59 5.43
C SER A 103 1.12 15.22 6.21
N GLY A 104 0.98 15.40 7.53
CA GLY A 104 1.98 16.06 8.37
C GLY A 104 3.18 15.18 8.75
N ASP A 105 2.93 13.91 9.07
CA ASP A 105 3.96 12.89 9.33
C ASP A 105 3.50 11.54 8.78
N PRO A 106 3.68 11.29 7.47
CA PRO A 106 3.13 10.10 6.85
C PRO A 106 3.72 8.79 7.36
N LEU A 107 5.03 8.79 7.69
CA LEU A 107 5.69 7.59 8.20
C LEU A 107 5.31 7.32 9.66
N GLY A 108 5.25 8.35 10.51
CA GLY A 108 4.77 8.21 11.89
C GLY A 108 3.29 7.79 11.95
N TRP A 109 2.45 8.36 11.08
CA TRP A 109 1.06 7.95 10.95
C TRP A 109 0.93 6.49 10.51
N LEU A 110 1.69 6.07 9.49
CA LEU A 110 1.68 4.70 9.00
C LEU A 110 2.15 3.72 10.09
N ALA A 111 3.21 4.08 10.83
CA ALA A 111 3.70 3.29 11.95
C ALA A 111 2.61 3.07 13.02
N ALA A 112 1.88 4.14 13.38
CA ALA A 112 0.79 4.07 14.34
C ALA A 112 -0.34 3.16 13.84
N ARG A 113 -0.69 3.20 12.55
CA ARG A 113 -1.72 2.33 11.98
C ARG A 113 -1.29 0.86 11.88
N LEU A 114 -0.04 0.58 11.51
CA LEU A 114 0.48 -0.79 11.43
C LEU A 114 0.59 -1.43 12.82
N THR A 115 0.92 -0.64 13.84
CA THR A 115 0.95 -1.13 15.23
C THR A 115 -0.45 -1.29 15.84
N ASP A 116 -1.43 -0.55 15.34
CA ASP A 116 -2.88 -0.69 15.64
C ASP A 116 -3.64 -1.40 14.50
N LEU A 117 -3.11 -2.54 14.04
CA LEU A 117 -3.76 -3.28 12.95
C LEU A 117 -5.17 -3.76 13.32
N ASP A 118 -5.42 -4.03 14.61
CA ASP A 118 -6.75 -4.37 15.13
C ASP A 118 -7.81 -3.34 14.68
N GLY A 119 -7.56 -2.05 14.90
CA GLY A 119 -8.47 -0.99 14.48
C GLY A 119 -8.55 -0.81 12.96
N VAL A 120 -7.52 -1.22 12.20
CA VAL A 120 -7.59 -1.25 10.73
C VAL A 120 -8.52 -2.35 10.24
N LEU A 121 -8.39 -3.57 10.78
CA LEU A 121 -9.20 -4.73 10.41
C LEU A 121 -10.68 -4.56 10.79
N GLU A 122 -10.95 -4.03 11.99
CA GLU A 122 -12.31 -3.75 12.45
C GLU A 122 -13.03 -2.80 11.49
N ARG A 123 -12.37 -1.70 11.08
CA ARG A 123 -12.93 -0.74 10.12
C ARG A 123 -13.19 -1.35 8.74
N ALA A 124 -12.37 -2.31 8.33
CA ALA A 124 -12.53 -3.04 7.08
C ALA A 124 -13.58 -4.17 7.18
N GLY A 125 -14.17 -4.39 8.36
CA GLY A 125 -15.16 -5.45 8.59
C GLY A 125 -14.57 -6.86 8.60
N ILE A 126 -13.27 -6.99 8.89
CA ILE A 126 -12.61 -8.30 8.99
C ILE A 126 -12.76 -8.81 10.42
N GLU A 127 -13.45 -9.95 10.57
CA GLU A 127 -13.62 -10.61 11.86
C GLU A 127 -12.30 -11.22 12.34
N ARG A 128 -12.09 -11.13 13.65
CA ARG A 128 -10.90 -11.68 14.30
C ARG A 128 -11.14 -13.12 14.72
N ASP A 129 -10.27 -14.00 14.22
CA ASP A 129 -10.05 -15.34 14.78
C ASP A 129 -8.63 -15.44 15.36
N ASP A 130 -8.30 -16.60 15.93
CA ASP A 130 -6.99 -16.85 16.56
C ASP A 130 -5.82 -16.70 15.58
N VAL A 131 -6.02 -17.01 14.29
CA VAL A 131 -4.98 -16.91 13.26
C VAL A 131 -4.73 -15.44 12.94
N ILE A 132 -5.79 -14.67 12.71
CA ILE A 132 -5.70 -13.22 12.49
C ILE A 132 -5.12 -12.52 13.73
N ALA A 133 -5.44 -12.98 14.94
CA ALA A 133 -4.86 -12.44 16.16
C ALA A 133 -3.33 -12.64 16.23
N ALA A 134 -2.83 -13.79 15.78
CA ALA A 134 -1.39 -14.07 15.68
C ALA A 134 -0.72 -13.19 14.63
N ASP A 135 -1.31 -13.10 13.42
CA ASP A 135 -0.80 -12.24 12.34
C ASP A 135 -0.69 -10.77 12.74
N VAL A 136 -1.68 -10.24 13.47
CA VAL A 136 -1.65 -8.87 14.01
C VAL A 136 -0.43 -8.66 14.92
N ALA A 137 -0.11 -9.63 15.78
CA ALA A 137 1.02 -9.54 16.69
C ALA A 137 2.36 -9.59 15.94
N GLU A 138 2.48 -10.47 14.95
CA GLU A 138 3.68 -10.59 14.10
C GLU A 138 3.87 -9.34 13.23
N LEU A 139 2.81 -8.84 12.60
CA LEU A 139 2.86 -7.61 11.81
C LEU A 139 3.28 -6.41 12.66
N ARG A 140 2.77 -6.29 13.89
CA ARG A 140 3.18 -5.25 14.83
C ARG A 140 4.68 -5.33 15.11
N ALA A 141 5.23 -6.54 15.28
CA ALA A 141 6.66 -6.74 15.50
C ALA A 141 7.50 -6.41 14.25
N SER A 142 6.97 -6.68 13.05
CA SER A 142 7.62 -6.41 11.77
C SER A 142 7.42 -4.98 11.24
N ALA A 143 6.59 -4.16 11.90
CA ALA A 143 6.29 -2.80 11.46
C ALA A 143 7.55 -1.94 11.18
N PRO A 144 8.64 -1.99 11.98
CA PRO A 144 9.87 -1.26 11.67
C PRO A 144 10.49 -1.65 10.32
N GLU A 145 10.46 -2.93 9.94
CA GLU A 145 11.03 -3.42 8.68
C GLU A 145 10.17 -3.01 7.47
N ILE A 146 8.84 -3.06 7.63
CA ILE A 146 7.88 -2.56 6.64
C ILE A 146 8.13 -1.06 6.39
N LEU A 147 8.30 -0.28 7.46
CA LEU A 147 8.57 1.15 7.37
C LEU A 147 9.91 1.46 6.70
N ASP A 148 10.98 0.72 7.02
CA ASP A 148 12.28 0.86 6.33
C ASP A 148 12.12 0.64 4.80
N SER A 149 11.33 -0.36 4.41
CA SER A 149 11.07 -0.65 3.00
C SER A 149 10.28 0.47 2.31
N VAL A 150 9.28 1.04 2.99
CA VAL A 150 8.53 2.22 2.52
C VAL A 150 9.45 3.44 2.38
N GLU A 151 10.25 3.75 3.40
CA GLU A 151 11.18 4.88 3.39
C GLU A 151 12.23 4.74 2.27
N ARG A 152 12.74 3.53 2.07
CA ARG A 152 13.66 3.21 0.98
C ARG A 152 13.03 3.46 -0.40
N LEU A 153 11.79 3.03 -0.60
CA LEU A 153 11.05 3.31 -1.85
C LEU A 153 10.84 4.81 -2.04
N LEU A 154 10.36 5.52 -1.02
CA LEU A 154 10.16 6.99 -1.06
C LEU A 154 11.45 7.72 -1.41
N THR A 155 12.57 7.33 -0.78
CA THR A 155 13.89 7.90 -1.07
C THR A 155 14.27 7.73 -2.54
N ARG A 156 14.00 6.56 -3.12
CA ARG A 156 14.31 6.27 -4.53
C ARG A 156 13.35 6.99 -5.50
N VAL A 157 12.07 7.13 -5.15
CA VAL A 157 11.12 7.94 -5.90
C VAL A 157 11.57 9.41 -5.94
N ARG A 158 11.98 9.97 -4.79
CA ARG A 158 12.48 11.35 -4.70
C ARG A 158 13.75 11.58 -5.53
N LYS A 159 14.62 10.56 -5.62
CA LYS A 159 15.79 10.58 -6.51
C LYS A 159 15.44 10.38 -7.99
N GLY A 160 14.17 10.16 -8.33
CA GLY A 160 13.72 9.87 -9.69
C GLY A 160 14.17 8.50 -10.19
N GLU A 161 14.47 7.55 -9.30
CA GLU A 161 14.86 6.17 -9.65
C GLU A 161 13.66 5.25 -9.85
N LEU A 162 12.55 5.56 -9.20
CA LEU A 162 11.29 4.81 -9.15
C LEU A 162 10.10 5.78 -9.30
N GLY A 163 8.88 5.26 -9.47
CA GLY A 163 7.67 6.09 -9.66
C GLY A 163 7.78 6.98 -10.90
N ARG A 164 8.28 6.40 -12.00
CA ARG A 164 8.54 7.10 -13.26
C ARG A 164 7.33 7.01 -14.19
N ALA A 165 7.15 8.06 -14.98
CA ALA A 165 6.21 8.02 -16.10
C ALA A 165 6.58 6.85 -17.05
N PRO A 166 5.59 6.14 -17.61
CA PRO A 166 5.82 5.27 -18.74
C PRO A 166 6.33 6.08 -19.94
N THR A 167 6.90 5.41 -20.94
CA THR A 167 7.49 6.07 -22.12
C THR A 167 6.48 6.77 -23.01
N ASP A 168 5.21 6.35 -22.97
CA ASP A 168 4.14 6.92 -23.76
C ASP A 168 3.27 7.82 -22.88
N GLU A 169 2.94 9.01 -23.37
CA GLU A 169 1.98 9.91 -22.71
C GLU A 169 0.56 9.33 -22.82
N ALA A 170 -0.15 9.29 -21.70
CA ALA A 170 -1.54 8.86 -21.63
C ALA A 170 -2.30 9.66 -20.57
N ASP A 171 -3.57 9.95 -20.85
CA ASP A 171 -4.47 10.67 -19.95
C ASP A 171 -4.90 9.84 -18.73
N SER A 172 -4.59 8.54 -18.73
CA SER A 172 -4.82 7.62 -17.61
C SER A 172 -3.65 6.65 -17.48
N VAL A 173 -3.01 6.65 -16.32
CA VAL A 173 -1.82 5.82 -16.08
C VAL A 173 -1.85 5.27 -14.66
N ARG A 174 -1.57 3.97 -14.53
CA ARG A 174 -1.11 3.35 -13.28
C ARG A 174 0.11 2.50 -13.58
N ALA A 175 1.30 3.04 -13.33
CA ALA A 175 2.57 2.34 -13.50
C ALA A 175 3.12 1.93 -12.13
N SER A 176 2.85 0.68 -11.76
CA SER A 176 3.13 0.11 -10.43
C SER A 176 2.85 -1.40 -10.43
N TRP A 177 3.32 -2.11 -9.41
CA TRP A 177 2.79 -3.45 -9.09
C TRP A 177 1.40 -3.42 -8.44
N LEU A 178 1.02 -2.28 -7.85
CA LEU A 178 -0.20 -2.00 -7.08
C LEU A 178 -1.03 -0.87 -7.71
#